data_AF-A0A1I5H762-F1
#
_entry.id   AF-A0A1I5H762-F1
#
_cell.length_a   1.000
_cell.length_b   1.000
_cell.length_c   1.000
_cell.angle_alpha   90.00
_cell.angle_beta   90.00
_cell.angle_gamma   90.00
#
_symmetry.space_group_name_H-M   'P 1'
#
loop_
_entity.id
_entity.type
_entity.pdbx_description
1 polymer ?
#
loop_
_entity_poly.entity_id
_entity_poly.type
_entity_poly.pdbx_seq_one_letter_code
_entity_poly.pdbx_strand_id
1 'polypeptide(L)'
;MSYIIDIGGAPANEDCAQLGQTPDFEAVNTFEVLGYKLAIIARHGMPPAGCKLGPHTNRHDFGVYRTLALHIEDEEDEAVQAYAEAVEEGLGSWLEAGFTPPVIYAGSVAKIERLDHVELVIGALLTTRPNADGTFPIADFGILHGHLAAAFPQQAKAARQRLVEA
;
A
#
# COMPACT_ATOMS: atom_id res chain seq x y z
N MET A 1 12.77 19.38 12.31
CA MET A 1 11.40 19.53 12.86
C MET A 1 10.62 18.28 12.50
N SER A 2 9.69 17.82 13.32
CA SER A 2 8.82 16.69 12.95
C SER A 2 7.52 17.21 12.33
N TYR A 3 7.09 16.56 11.26
CA TYR A 3 5.84 16.88 10.58
C TYR A 3 5.25 15.63 9.92
N ILE A 4 4.06 15.80 9.34
CA ILE A 4 3.29 14.73 8.71
C ILE A 4 2.94 15.17 7.30
N ILE A 5 3.12 14.27 6.34
CA ILE A 5 2.58 14.39 4.99
C ILE A 5 1.40 13.43 4.91
N ASP A 6 0.19 13.96 4.65
CA ASP A 6 -1.00 13.15 4.40
C ASP A 6 -1.01 12.70 2.93
N ILE A 7 -1.00 11.39 2.70
CA ILE A 7 -0.94 10.75 1.37
C ILE A 7 -2.35 10.38 0.88
N GLY A 8 -3.36 10.38 1.76
CA GLY A 8 -4.73 10.02 1.43
C GLY A 8 -5.17 8.62 1.85
N GLY A 9 -6.45 8.29 1.65
CA GLY A 9 -7.06 7.03 2.11
C GLY A 9 -6.83 5.83 1.19
N ALA A 10 -6.65 6.09 -0.11
CA ALA A 10 -6.45 5.14 -1.21
C ALA A 10 -5.77 5.88 -2.39
N PRO A 11 -5.36 5.21 -3.48
CA PRO A 11 -4.87 5.88 -4.67
C PRO A 11 -5.91 6.87 -5.25
N ALA A 12 -5.42 7.95 -5.85
CA ALA A 12 -6.23 9.13 -6.18
C ALA A 12 -7.36 8.89 -7.19
N ASN A 13 -7.24 7.89 -8.07
CA ASN A 13 -8.25 7.58 -9.09
C ASN A 13 -9.07 6.32 -8.77
N GLU A 14 -9.02 5.83 -7.52
CA GLU A 14 -9.71 4.61 -7.09
C GLU A 14 -10.88 4.94 -6.16
N ASP A 15 -11.90 4.09 -6.16
CA ASP A 15 -12.95 4.15 -5.14
C ASP A 15 -12.35 3.90 -3.75
N CYS A 16 -12.91 4.54 -2.72
CA CYS A 16 -12.45 4.38 -1.35
C CYS A 16 -13.61 4.49 -0.35
N ALA A 17 -13.37 4.04 0.88
CA ALA A 17 -14.39 4.03 1.93
C ALA A 17 -14.93 5.45 2.18
N GLN A 18 -16.27 5.59 2.21
CA GLN A 18 -16.94 6.87 2.41
C GLN A 18 -17.65 6.90 3.77
N LEU A 19 -17.26 7.86 4.61
CA LEU A 19 -17.84 8.03 5.94
C LEU A 19 -19.33 8.35 5.81
N GLY A 20 -20.17 7.62 6.57
CA GLY A 20 -21.63 7.76 6.52
C GLY A 20 -22.30 7.04 5.34
N GLN A 21 -21.54 6.42 4.43
CA GLN A 21 -22.09 5.63 3.32
C GLN A 21 -21.69 4.16 3.41
N THR A 22 -20.43 3.87 3.71
CA THR A 22 -19.90 2.52 3.79
C THR A 22 -20.31 1.85 5.11
N PRO A 23 -21.04 0.72 5.10
CA PRO A 23 -21.22 -0.11 6.29
C PRO A 23 -19.87 -0.57 6.84
N ASP A 24 -19.75 -0.66 8.17
CA ASP A 24 -18.50 -1.01 8.87
C ASP A 24 -17.30 -0.14 8.45
N PHE A 25 -17.56 1.14 8.16
CA PHE A 25 -16.59 2.12 7.65
C PHE A 25 -15.22 2.04 8.33
N GLU A 26 -15.18 1.99 9.67
CA GLU A 26 -13.90 1.95 10.40
C GLU A 26 -13.04 0.75 10.00
N ALA A 27 -13.64 -0.44 9.87
CA ALA A 27 -12.92 -1.64 9.48
C ALA A 27 -12.45 -1.54 8.04
N VAL A 28 -13.31 -1.10 7.12
CA VAL A 28 -13.01 -0.96 5.69
C VAL A 28 -11.91 0.08 5.46
N ASN A 29 -12.06 1.28 6.01
CA ASN A 29 -11.11 2.37 5.87
C ASN A 29 -9.74 2.01 6.49
N THR A 30 -9.72 1.34 7.65
CA THR A 30 -8.46 0.88 8.23
C THR A 30 -7.79 -0.19 7.36
N PHE A 31 -8.57 -1.13 6.84
CA PHE A 31 -8.05 -2.19 5.96
C PHE A 31 -7.46 -1.60 4.67
N GLU A 32 -8.16 -0.65 4.06
CA GLU A 32 -7.74 0.02 2.83
C GLU A 32 -6.48 0.86 3.02
N VAL A 33 -6.39 1.67 4.08
CA VAL A 33 -5.19 2.47 4.41
C VAL A 33 -3.97 1.58 4.65
N LEU A 34 -4.15 0.44 5.33
CA LEU A 34 -3.07 -0.52 5.53
C LEU A 34 -2.68 -1.23 4.23
N GLY A 35 -3.64 -1.50 3.33
CA GLY A 35 -3.35 -1.96 1.97
C GLY A 35 -2.57 -0.92 1.17
N TYR A 36 -2.94 0.35 1.30
CA TYR A 36 -2.30 1.46 0.59
C TYR A 36 -0.85 1.64 1.04
N LYS A 37 -0.57 1.48 2.33
CA LYS A 37 0.80 1.42 2.85
C LYS A 37 1.65 0.36 2.14
N LEU A 38 1.10 -0.83 1.91
CA LEU A 38 1.82 -1.91 1.22
C LEU A 38 2.08 -1.56 -0.25
N ALA A 39 1.14 -0.89 -0.91
CA ALA A 39 1.29 -0.41 -2.27
C ALA A 39 2.38 0.66 -2.40
N ILE A 40 2.43 1.63 -1.48
CA ILE A 40 3.53 2.61 -1.39
C ILE A 40 4.87 1.91 -1.20
N ILE A 41 4.95 0.90 -0.31
CA ILE A 41 6.18 0.13 -0.10
C ILE A 41 6.57 -0.65 -1.36
N ALA A 42 5.62 -1.21 -2.10
CA ALA A 42 5.93 -1.87 -3.37
C ALA A 42 6.56 -0.89 -4.36
N ARG A 43 6.01 0.32 -4.47
CA ARG A 43 6.47 1.33 -5.43
C ARG A 43 7.80 1.97 -5.04
N HIS A 44 7.96 2.35 -3.78
CA HIS A 44 9.07 3.20 -3.31
C HIS A 44 10.04 2.51 -2.34
N GLY A 45 9.76 1.27 -1.94
CA GLY A 45 10.56 0.55 -0.95
C GLY A 45 10.15 0.87 0.48
N MET A 46 10.93 0.35 1.44
CA MET A 46 10.71 0.66 2.85
C MET A 46 11.13 2.11 3.15
N PRO A 47 10.39 2.84 4.00
CA PRO A 47 10.82 4.14 4.49
C PRO A 47 12.21 4.04 5.15
N PRO A 48 13.14 4.97 4.87
CA PRO A 48 14.42 5.04 5.56
C PRO A 48 14.24 5.37 7.05
N ALA A 49 15.29 5.15 7.84
CA ALA A 49 15.32 5.62 9.22
C ALA A 49 15.09 7.14 9.26
N GLY A 50 14.36 7.64 10.26
CA GLY A 50 13.97 9.05 10.35
C GLY A 50 12.59 9.35 9.75
N CYS A 51 11.91 8.39 9.12
CA CYS A 51 10.50 8.50 8.79
C CYS A 51 9.76 7.14 8.85
N LYS A 52 8.43 7.18 8.90
CA LYS A 52 7.59 5.97 8.90
C LYS A 52 6.21 6.19 8.28
N LEU A 53 5.74 5.20 7.53
CA LEU A 53 4.37 5.15 7.03
C LEU A 53 3.42 4.58 8.09
N GLY A 54 2.30 5.25 8.32
CA GLY A 54 1.28 4.80 9.25
C GLY A 54 -0.08 5.46 9.02
N PRO A 55 -1.14 4.90 9.62
CA PRO A 55 -2.45 5.53 9.58
C PRO A 55 -2.45 6.81 10.41
N HIS A 56 -2.86 7.93 9.80
CA HIS A 56 -3.20 9.16 10.49
C HIS A 56 -4.69 9.18 10.83
N THR A 57 -5.06 9.60 12.04
CA THR A 57 -6.45 9.63 12.50
C THR A 57 -7.01 11.04 12.35
N ASN A 58 -7.97 11.21 11.44
CA ASN A 58 -8.69 12.44 11.20
C ASN A 58 -10.02 12.42 11.95
N ARG A 59 -10.19 13.38 12.89
CA ARG A 59 -11.43 13.53 13.66
C ARG A 59 -12.23 14.69 13.11
N HIS A 60 -13.46 14.41 12.67
CA HIS A 60 -14.39 15.40 12.16
C HIS A 60 -15.76 15.26 12.85
N ASP A 61 -16.60 16.28 12.69
CA ASP A 61 -17.94 16.33 13.28
C ASP A 61 -18.83 15.18 12.79
N PHE A 62 -18.54 14.62 11.62
CA PHE A 62 -19.27 13.51 11.01
C PHE A 62 -18.71 12.12 11.36
N GLY A 63 -17.62 12.06 12.14
CA GLY A 63 -16.99 10.81 12.56
C GLY A 63 -15.46 10.83 12.42
N VAL A 64 -14.86 9.65 12.58
CA VAL A 64 -13.41 9.46 12.50
C VAL A 64 -13.10 8.69 11.22
N TYR A 65 -12.18 9.21 10.42
CA TYR A 65 -11.59 8.50 9.29
C TYR A 65 -10.06 8.48 9.41
N ARG A 66 -9.44 7.61 8.63
CA ARG A 66 -8.00 7.43 8.57
C ARG A 66 -7.50 7.63 7.16
N THR A 67 -6.33 8.24 7.07
CA THR A 67 -5.53 8.35 5.84
C THR A 67 -4.18 7.69 6.07
N LEU A 68 -3.49 7.33 5.01
CA LEU A 68 -2.08 6.98 5.07
C LEU A 68 -1.27 8.27 5.21
N ALA A 69 -0.29 8.28 6.09
CA ALA A 69 0.61 9.39 6.22
C ALA A 69 2.07 8.95 6.37
N LEU A 70 2.98 9.81 5.91
CA LEU A 70 4.39 9.75 6.23
C LEU A 70 4.66 10.63 7.46
N HIS A 71 5.11 10.01 8.54
CA HIS A 71 5.58 10.72 9.73
C HIS A 71 7.07 10.94 9.62
N ILE A 72 7.51 12.19 9.62
CA ILE A 72 8.91 12.60 9.49
C ILE A 72 9.42 12.99 10.89
N GLU A 73 10.49 12.33 11.31
CA GLU A 73 11.16 12.53 12.59
C GLU A 73 12.49 13.27 12.41
N ASP A 74 13.17 13.04 11.29
CA ASP A 74 14.42 13.70 10.90
C ASP A 74 14.30 14.31 9.48
N GLU A 75 13.91 15.57 9.40
CA GLU A 75 13.73 16.26 8.11
C GLU A 75 15.04 16.68 7.43
N GLU A 76 16.16 16.67 8.15
CA GLU A 76 17.46 17.11 7.62
C GLU A 76 18.19 15.97 6.89
N ASP A 77 17.76 14.71 7.10
CA ASP A 77 18.29 13.54 6.40
C ASP A 77 17.87 13.54 4.92
N GLU A 78 18.86 13.49 4.01
CA GLU A 78 18.66 13.52 2.56
C GLU A 78 17.82 12.34 2.05
N ALA A 79 17.96 11.15 2.65
CA ALA A 79 17.16 9.99 2.27
C ALA A 79 15.71 10.14 2.72
N VAL A 80 15.46 10.76 3.88
CA VAL A 80 14.10 11.09 4.34
C VAL A 80 13.46 12.12 3.41
N GLN A 81 14.19 13.17 3.01
CA GLN A 81 13.68 14.17 2.07
C GLN A 81 13.35 13.55 0.70
N ALA A 82 14.25 12.74 0.15
CA ALA A 82 14.02 12.06 -1.12
C ALA A 82 12.84 11.08 -1.06
N TYR A 83 12.69 10.36 0.06
CA TYR A 83 11.54 9.48 0.26
C TYR A 83 10.24 10.27 0.39
N ALA A 84 10.25 11.39 1.11
CA ALA A 84 9.10 12.29 1.27
C ALA A 84 8.62 12.83 -0.08
N GLU A 85 9.53 13.38 -0.89
CA GLU A 85 9.23 13.86 -2.25
C GLU A 85 8.66 12.73 -3.13
N ALA A 86 9.21 11.52 -3.02
CA ALA A 86 8.77 10.39 -3.84
C ALA A 86 7.34 9.92 -3.52
N VAL A 87 6.85 10.10 -2.29
CA VAL A 87 5.54 9.57 -1.85
C VAL A 87 4.47 10.64 -1.62
N GLU A 88 4.83 11.92 -1.66
CA GLU A 88 3.93 13.04 -1.33
C GLU A 88 2.64 13.03 -2.16
N GLU A 89 2.75 12.79 -3.46
CA GLU A 89 1.59 12.73 -4.38
C GLU A 89 0.81 11.41 -4.28
N GLY A 90 1.30 10.44 -3.51
CA GLY A 90 0.74 9.10 -3.43
C GLY A 90 0.76 8.35 -4.76
N LEU A 91 -0.19 7.43 -4.92
CA LEU A 91 -0.38 6.64 -6.13
C LEU A 91 -1.61 7.08 -6.90
N GLY A 92 -1.59 6.91 -8.21
CA GLY A 92 -2.75 7.13 -9.07
C GLY A 92 -3.75 5.97 -9.03
N SER A 93 -3.27 4.73 -8.90
CA SER A 93 -4.05 3.48 -9.00
C SER A 93 -3.45 2.36 -8.15
N TRP A 94 -4.21 1.31 -7.87
CA TRP A 94 -3.62 0.09 -7.24
C TRP A 94 -2.69 -0.65 -8.20
N LEU A 95 -2.97 -0.56 -9.50
CA LEU A 95 -2.28 -1.30 -10.55
C LEU A 95 -0.80 -0.89 -10.69
N GLU A 96 -0.47 0.38 -10.48
CA GLU A 96 0.92 0.87 -10.56
C GLU A 96 1.84 0.30 -9.48
N ALA A 97 1.26 -0.25 -8.40
CA ALA A 97 1.99 -0.99 -7.37
C ALA A 97 1.90 -2.52 -7.55
N GLY A 98 1.21 -3.00 -8.59
CA GLY A 98 0.96 -4.43 -8.83
C GLY A 98 -0.13 -5.03 -7.93
N PHE A 99 -0.96 -4.19 -7.30
CA PHE A 99 -2.05 -4.60 -6.43
C PHE A 99 -3.38 -4.60 -7.18
N THR A 100 -4.27 -5.51 -6.79
CA THR A 100 -5.70 -5.35 -7.01
C THR A 100 -6.30 -4.54 -5.87
N PRO A 101 -7.38 -3.77 -6.08
CA PRO A 101 -8.07 -3.06 -5.00
C PRO A 101 -8.38 -4.02 -3.83
N PRO A 102 -8.00 -3.66 -2.59
CA PRO A 102 -8.24 -4.51 -1.42
C PRO A 102 -9.73 -4.56 -1.03
N VAL A 103 -10.49 -3.56 -1.45
CA VAL A 103 -11.92 -3.43 -1.24
C VAL A 103 -12.60 -3.22 -2.60
N ILE A 104 -13.70 -3.94 -2.83
CA ILE A 104 -14.55 -3.75 -4.01
C ILE A 104 -15.79 -3.00 -3.59
N TYR A 105 -16.11 -1.94 -4.34
CA TYR A 105 -17.28 -1.11 -4.11
C TYR A 105 -18.38 -1.39 -5.14
N ALA A 106 -19.61 -1.56 -4.65
CA ALA A 106 -20.82 -1.64 -5.46
C ALA A 106 -21.87 -0.67 -4.88
N GLY A 107 -21.79 0.59 -5.29
CA GLY A 107 -22.52 1.68 -4.62
C GLY A 107 -21.99 1.87 -3.20
N SER A 108 -22.87 1.82 -2.20
CA SER A 108 -22.47 1.90 -0.78
C SER A 108 -21.93 0.60 -0.20
N VAL A 109 -22.05 -0.52 -0.92
CA VAL A 109 -21.59 -1.83 -0.44
C VAL A 109 -20.09 -1.94 -0.68
N ALA A 110 -19.34 -2.06 0.42
CA ALA A 110 -17.92 -2.39 0.39
C ALA A 110 -17.72 -3.86 0.74
N LYS A 111 -16.86 -4.54 -0.02
CA LYS A 111 -16.51 -5.95 0.22
C LYS A 111 -15.00 -6.12 0.24
N ILE A 112 -14.48 -6.61 1.37
CA ILE A 112 -13.10 -7.08 1.47
C ILE A 112 -13.08 -8.54 1.01
N GLU A 113 -12.51 -8.82 -0.16
CA GLU A 113 -12.47 -10.20 -0.67
C GLU A 113 -11.41 -11.06 0.01
N ARG A 114 -10.32 -10.43 0.45
CA ARG A 114 -9.21 -11.08 1.14
C ARG A 114 -8.99 -10.34 2.45
N LEU A 115 -9.48 -10.90 3.56
CA LEU A 115 -9.43 -10.27 4.89
C LEU A 115 -8.03 -10.20 5.53
N ASP A 116 -6.98 -10.48 4.77
CA ASP A 116 -5.61 -10.53 5.27
C ASP A 116 -4.66 -9.74 4.37
N HIS A 117 -4.00 -8.74 4.93
CA HIS A 117 -2.96 -7.95 4.28
C HIS A 117 -1.79 -8.80 3.79
N VAL A 118 -1.51 -9.94 4.44
CA VAL A 118 -0.51 -10.92 3.98
C VAL A 118 -0.85 -11.42 2.58
N GLU A 119 -2.13 -11.70 2.31
CA GLU A 119 -2.58 -12.17 1.00
C GLU A 119 -2.49 -11.09 -0.08
N LEU A 120 -2.58 -9.80 0.28
CA LEU A 120 -2.37 -8.70 -0.67
C LEU A 120 -0.92 -8.67 -1.14
N VAL A 121 0.04 -8.78 -0.21
CA VAL A 121 1.47 -8.83 -0.52
C VAL A 121 1.80 -10.06 -1.38
N ILE A 122 1.29 -11.24 -1.01
CA ILE A 122 1.51 -12.47 -1.80
C ILE A 122 0.89 -12.33 -3.20
N GLY A 123 -0.31 -11.76 -3.30
CA GLY A 123 -0.95 -11.45 -4.58
C GLY A 123 -0.07 -10.56 -5.46
N ALA A 124 0.42 -9.45 -4.93
CA ALA A 124 1.30 -8.54 -5.66
C ALA A 124 2.64 -9.19 -6.07
N LEU A 125 3.23 -10.01 -5.21
CA LEU A 125 4.44 -10.80 -5.53
C LEU A 125 4.19 -11.80 -6.68
N LEU A 126 3.02 -12.43 -6.71
CA LEU A 126 2.64 -13.34 -7.80
C LEU A 126 2.35 -12.57 -9.09
N THR A 127 1.67 -11.42 -9.01
CA THR A 127 1.40 -10.54 -10.17
C THR A 127 2.69 -10.03 -10.80
N THR A 128 3.64 -9.57 -9.98
CA THR A 128 4.90 -8.96 -10.42
C THR A 128 6.04 -9.95 -10.62
N ARG A 129 5.78 -11.27 -10.55
CA ARG A 129 6.81 -12.30 -10.60
C ARG A 129 7.65 -12.26 -11.89
N PRO A 130 8.93 -12.64 -11.83
CA PRO A 130 9.71 -12.90 -13.03
C PRO A 130 9.24 -14.19 -13.73
N ASN A 131 9.60 -14.31 -15.00
CA ASN A 131 9.52 -15.55 -15.75
C ASN A 131 10.48 -16.62 -15.18
N ALA A 132 10.36 -17.84 -15.66
CA ALA A 132 11.20 -18.97 -15.22
C ALA A 132 12.71 -18.74 -15.44
N ASP A 133 13.09 -17.89 -16.40
CA ASP A 133 14.46 -17.50 -16.69
C ASP A 133 14.95 -16.29 -15.85
N GLY A 134 14.11 -15.78 -14.95
CA GLY A 134 14.41 -14.63 -14.09
C GLY A 134 14.13 -13.27 -14.75
N THR A 135 13.68 -13.22 -16.00
CA THR A 135 13.35 -11.97 -16.68
C THR A 135 11.99 -11.44 -16.24
N PHE A 136 11.85 -10.12 -16.10
CA PHE A 136 10.55 -9.51 -15.84
C PHE A 136 9.88 -9.13 -17.16
N PRO A 137 8.61 -9.52 -17.37
CA PRO A 137 7.88 -9.20 -18.61
C PRO A 137 7.62 -7.69 -18.76
N ILE A 138 7.56 -6.97 -17.64
CA ILE A 138 7.47 -5.51 -17.56
C ILE A 138 8.62 -5.06 -16.67
N ALA A 139 9.47 -4.13 -17.14
CA ALA A 139 10.64 -3.68 -16.38
C ALA A 139 10.27 -3.19 -14.97
N ASP A 140 9.15 -2.48 -14.87
CA ASP A 140 8.62 -1.94 -13.61
C ASP A 140 8.28 -3.04 -12.59
N PHE A 141 7.90 -4.24 -13.03
CA PHE A 141 7.65 -5.37 -12.12
C PHE A 141 8.92 -5.80 -11.37
N GLY A 142 10.10 -5.61 -11.97
CA GLY A 142 11.37 -5.89 -11.28
C GLY A 142 11.57 -5.00 -10.05
N ILE A 143 11.15 -3.73 -10.15
CA ILE A 143 11.21 -2.75 -9.05
C ILE A 143 10.23 -3.17 -7.95
N LEU A 144 8.95 -3.34 -8.32
CA LEU A 144 7.89 -3.70 -7.38
C LEU A 144 8.18 -5.01 -6.65
N HIS A 145 8.56 -6.05 -7.40
CA HIS A 145 8.87 -7.36 -6.86
C HIS A 145 10.11 -7.31 -5.95
N GLY A 146 11.13 -6.54 -6.34
CA GLY A 146 12.34 -6.34 -5.55
C GLY A 146 12.05 -5.70 -4.19
N HIS A 147 11.31 -4.60 -4.19
CA HIS A 147 10.91 -3.90 -2.96
C HIS A 147 10.05 -4.77 -2.05
N LEU A 148 9.03 -5.43 -2.60
CA LEU A 148 8.16 -6.34 -1.84
C LEU A 148 8.94 -7.51 -1.26
N ALA A 149 9.84 -8.13 -2.03
CA ALA A 149 10.63 -9.26 -1.55
C ALA A 149 11.62 -8.87 -0.45
N ALA A 150 12.19 -7.65 -0.53
CA ALA A 150 13.07 -7.11 0.49
C ALA A 150 12.31 -6.77 1.78
N ALA A 151 11.14 -6.13 1.66
CA ALA A 151 10.32 -5.72 2.80
C ALA A 151 9.61 -6.89 3.49
N PHE A 152 9.20 -7.91 2.72
CA PHE A 152 8.33 -9.00 3.16
C PHE A 152 8.89 -10.39 2.80
N PRO A 153 10.05 -10.79 3.37
CA PRO A 153 10.74 -12.01 2.95
C PRO A 153 9.95 -13.30 3.22
N GLN A 154 9.10 -13.33 4.24
CA GLN A 154 8.25 -14.50 4.54
C GLN A 154 7.15 -14.67 3.48
N GLN A 155 6.53 -13.57 3.06
CA GLN A 155 5.51 -13.52 2.01
C GLN A 155 6.13 -13.86 0.64
N ALA A 156 7.34 -13.39 0.37
CA ALA A 156 8.11 -13.78 -0.81
C ALA A 156 8.36 -15.29 -0.85
N LYS A 157 8.71 -15.91 0.29
CA LYS A 157 8.86 -17.36 0.39
C LYS A 157 7.53 -18.08 0.13
N ALA A 158 6.43 -17.62 0.74
CA ALA A 158 5.10 -18.20 0.55
C ALA A 158 4.63 -18.11 -0.91
N ALA A 159 4.84 -16.96 -1.57
CA ALA A 159 4.52 -16.77 -2.99
C ALA A 159 5.27 -17.77 -3.88
N ARG A 160 6.57 -17.98 -3.62
CA ARG A 160 7.39 -18.97 -4.37
C ARG A 160 6.88 -20.40 -4.17
N GLN A 161 6.45 -20.76 -2.97
CA GLN A 161 5.91 -22.10 -2.68
C GLN A 161 4.64 -22.38 -3.50
N ARG A 162 3.72 -21.40 -3.60
CA ARG A 162 2.49 -21.52 -4.41
C ARG A 162 2.75 -21.78 -5.89
N LEU A 163 3.90 -21.34 -6.42
CA LEU A 163 4.28 -21.58 -7.82
C LEU A 163 4.83 -22.99 -8.07
N VAL A 164 5.36 -23.64 -7.04
CA VAL A 164 5.87 -25.02 -7.14
C VAL A 164 4.74 -26.04 -7.00
N GLU A 165 3.66 -25.66 -6.31
CA GLU A 165 2.48 -26.49 -6.05
C GLU A 165 1.41 -26.41 -7.15
N ALA A 166 1.52 -25.44 -8.07
CA ALA A 166 0.57 -25.19 -9.17
C ALA A 166 0.98 -25.91 -10.46
#